data_AF-A0A535BWX2-F1
#
_entry.id   AF-A0A535BWX2-F1
#
_cell.length_a   1.000
_cell.length_b   1.000
_cell.length_c   1.000
_cell.angle_alpha   90.00
_cell.angle_beta   90.00
_cell.angle_gamma   90.00
#
_symmetry.space_group_name_H-M   'P 1'
#
loop_
_entity.id
_entity.type
_entity.pdbx_description
1 polymer ?
#
loop_
_entity_poly.entity_id
_entity_poly.type
_entity_poly.pdbx_seq_one_letter_code
_entity_poly.pdbx_strand_id
1 'polypeptide(L)'
;MEFEVSNRSGQHAGKKAAEFFTRPGLSRLAVKLYEKYIEVGQVGGQVMLMDATVDERRDIASFLGKPLYADTRLKVRLKDVEKALEHSFQCTLPDMLRAHFPDKELVTRAQQRADHAIYQAHFRSALS
;
A
#
# COMPACT_ATOMS: atom_id res chain seq x y z
N MET A 1 8.32 -4.83 -27.70
CA MET A 1 7.22 -5.67 -27.16
C MET A 1 7.52 -6.12 -25.71
N GLU A 2 8.36 -5.41 -24.96
CA GLU A 2 8.86 -5.87 -23.64
C GLU A 2 8.18 -5.19 -22.44
N PHE A 3 7.45 -4.09 -22.65
CA PHE A 3 6.80 -3.36 -21.57
C PHE A 3 5.50 -4.02 -21.06
N GLU A 4 4.80 -4.81 -21.90
CA GLU A 4 3.55 -5.45 -21.48
C GLU A 4 3.75 -6.71 -20.64
N VAL A 5 4.87 -7.42 -20.80
CA VAL A 5 5.14 -8.68 -20.09
C VAL A 5 5.53 -8.40 -18.63
N SER A 6 6.38 -7.39 -18.39
CA SER A 6 6.75 -6.95 -17.04
C SER A 6 5.56 -6.44 -16.23
N ASN A 7 4.59 -5.79 -16.90
CA ASN A 7 3.38 -5.28 -16.23
C ASN A 7 2.42 -6.41 -15.79
N ARG A 8 2.30 -7.50 -16.56
CA ARG A 8 1.43 -8.65 -16.19
C ARG A 8 1.98 -9.46 -15.02
N SER A 9 3.30 -9.64 -14.96
CA SER A 9 3.95 -10.38 -13.87
C SER A 9 3.79 -9.67 -12.52
N GLY A 10 3.99 -8.35 -12.48
CA GLY A 10 3.77 -7.54 -11.28
C GLY A 10 2.31 -7.54 -10.81
N GLN A 11 1.34 -7.53 -11.74
CA GLN A 11 -0.08 -7.61 -11.42
C GLN A 11 -0.49 -8.97 -10.84
N HIS A 12 0.05 -10.08 -11.36
CA HIS A 12 -0.23 -11.41 -10.82
C HIS A 12 0.39 -11.61 -9.43
N ALA A 13 1.64 -11.14 -9.25
CA ALA A 13 2.31 -11.12 -7.96
C ALA A 13 1.56 -10.25 -6.91
N GLY A 14 1.08 -9.07 -7.33
CA GLY A 14 0.26 -8.18 -6.51
C GLY A 14 -1.04 -8.84 -6.03
N LYS A 15 -1.71 -9.64 -6.87
CA LYS A 15 -2.91 -10.41 -6.47
C LYS A 15 -2.62 -11.44 -5.40
N LYS A 16 -1.53 -12.22 -5.53
CA LYS A 16 -1.12 -13.19 -4.49
C LYS A 16 -0.79 -12.50 -3.16
N ALA A 17 -0.11 -11.36 -3.22
CA ALA A 17 0.14 -10.55 -2.04
C ALA A 17 -1.18 -10.02 -1.45
N ALA A 18 -2.09 -9.51 -2.27
CA ALA A 18 -3.39 -9.02 -1.81
C ALA A 18 -4.21 -10.11 -1.10
N GLU A 19 -4.23 -11.33 -1.64
CA GLU A 19 -4.85 -12.51 -1.01
C GLU A 19 -4.21 -12.82 0.34
N PHE A 20 -2.87 -12.78 0.45
CA PHE A 20 -2.16 -12.98 1.71
C PHE A 20 -2.56 -11.96 2.78
N PHE A 21 -2.80 -10.71 2.39
CA PHE A 21 -3.23 -9.63 3.30
C PHE A 21 -4.72 -9.70 3.68
N THR A 22 -5.52 -10.60 3.12
CA THR A 22 -6.91 -10.84 3.58
C THR A 22 -6.98 -11.60 4.91
N ARG A 23 -5.86 -12.17 5.37
CA ARG A 23 -5.77 -12.86 6.66
C ARG A 23 -6.15 -11.91 7.80
N PRO A 24 -6.89 -12.37 8.82
CA PRO A 24 -7.33 -11.52 9.94
C PRO A 24 -6.20 -10.71 10.58
N GLY A 25 -5.02 -11.34 10.80
CA GLY A 25 -3.84 -10.70 11.39
C GLY A 25 -3.15 -9.62 10.53
N LEU A 26 -3.54 -9.48 9.26
CA LEU A 26 -2.92 -8.54 8.31
C LEU A 26 -3.91 -7.55 7.69
N SER A 27 -5.21 -7.85 7.72
CA SER A 27 -6.26 -7.03 7.12
C SER A 27 -6.23 -5.57 7.60
N ARG A 28 -6.11 -5.34 8.91
CA ARG A 28 -6.02 -3.99 9.49
C ARG A 28 -4.74 -3.26 9.09
N LEU A 29 -3.64 -3.99 8.91
CA LEU A 29 -2.41 -3.42 8.38
C LEU A 29 -2.61 -2.96 6.93
N ALA A 30 -3.26 -3.76 6.07
CA ALA A 30 -3.54 -3.41 4.68
C ALA A 30 -4.33 -2.09 4.57
N VAL A 31 -5.38 -1.94 5.39
CA VAL A 31 -6.18 -0.71 5.44
C VAL A 31 -5.32 0.51 5.82
N LYS A 32 -4.51 0.40 6.87
CA LYS A 32 -3.65 1.51 7.31
C LYS A 32 -2.58 1.85 6.29
N LEU A 33 -2.03 0.86 5.59
CA LEU A 33 -1.05 1.08 4.53
C LEU A 33 -1.68 1.83 3.36
N TYR A 34 -2.91 1.46 2.96
CA TYR A 34 -3.67 2.19 1.94
C TYR A 34 -3.87 3.64 2.34
N GLU A 35 -4.42 3.89 3.54
CA GLU A 35 -4.66 5.25 4.05
C GLU A 35 -3.37 6.08 4.03
N LYS A 36 -2.27 5.49 4.51
CA LYS A 36 -0.98 6.19 4.57
C LYS A 36 -0.39 6.44 3.19
N TYR A 37 -0.52 5.50 2.27
CA TYR A 37 -0.04 5.65 0.90
C TYR A 37 -0.81 6.76 0.16
N ILE A 38 -2.14 6.83 0.30
CA ILE A 38 -2.94 7.93 -0.26
C ILE A 38 -2.56 9.27 0.37
N GLU A 39 -2.36 9.30 1.70
CA GLU A 39 -1.98 10.50 2.44
C GLU A 39 -0.65 11.09 1.96
N VAL A 40 0.36 10.24 1.79
CA VAL A 40 1.75 10.65 1.49
C VAL A 40 2.02 10.70 -0.02
N GLY A 41 1.34 9.87 -0.81
CA GLY A 41 1.49 9.74 -2.25
C GLY A 41 2.72 8.99 -2.75
N GLN A 42 3.45 8.34 -1.84
CA GLN A 42 4.63 7.53 -2.13
C GLN A 42 4.87 6.53 -1.00
N VAL A 43 5.77 5.57 -1.23
CA VAL A 43 6.19 4.56 -0.24
C VAL A 43 7.04 5.23 0.84
N GLY A 44 6.36 5.84 1.83
CA GLY A 44 6.99 6.66 2.85
C GLY A 44 6.19 6.76 4.14
N GLY A 45 6.86 7.13 5.23
CA GLY A 45 6.24 7.21 6.54
C GLY A 45 6.01 5.86 7.21
N GLN A 46 5.09 5.87 8.18
CA GLN A 46 4.80 4.75 9.06
C GLN A 46 3.33 4.73 9.44
N VAL A 47 2.84 3.54 9.72
CA VAL A 47 1.51 3.30 10.29
C VAL A 47 1.65 2.80 11.72
N MET A 48 0.65 3.12 12.54
CA MET A 48 0.54 2.66 13.91
C MET A 48 -0.68 1.76 14.04
N LEU A 49 -0.48 0.53 14.50
CA LEU A 49 -1.55 -0.35 14.98
C LEU A 49 -1.56 -0.23 16.50
N MET A 50 -2.64 0.36 17.03
CA MET A 50 -2.92 0.38 18.46
C MET A 50 -3.59 -0.94 18.84
N ASP A 51 -3.31 -1.43 20.05
CA ASP A 51 -3.95 -2.61 20.63
C ASP A 51 -3.90 -3.83 19.69
N ALA A 52 -2.72 -4.09 19.12
CA ALA A 52 -2.49 -5.21 18.23
C ALA A 52 -2.70 -6.54 18.95
N THR A 53 -3.55 -7.38 18.36
CA THR A 53 -3.84 -8.72 18.86
C THR A 53 -2.61 -9.63 18.77
N VAL A 54 -2.64 -10.76 19.46
CA VAL A 54 -1.56 -11.76 19.39
C VAL A 54 -1.37 -12.25 17.95
N ASP A 55 -2.45 -12.50 17.22
CA ASP A 55 -2.41 -12.94 15.82
C ASP A 55 -1.84 -11.87 14.90
N GLU A 56 -2.25 -10.60 15.06
CA GLU A 56 -1.66 -9.49 14.29
C GLU A 56 -0.16 -9.37 14.55
N ARG A 57 0.27 -9.44 15.81
CA ARG A 57 1.70 -9.37 16.16
C ARG A 57 2.50 -10.50 15.53
N ARG A 58 1.99 -11.73 15.58
CA ARG A 58 2.63 -12.90 14.99
C ARG A 58 2.72 -12.77 13.47
N ASP A 59 1.62 -12.48 12.81
CA ASP A 59 1.55 -12.48 11.35
C ASP A 59 2.35 -11.31 10.77
N ILE A 60 2.30 -10.12 11.40
CA ILE A 60 3.11 -8.96 11.01
C ILE A 60 4.60 -9.22 11.25
N ALA A 61 4.97 -9.81 12.39
CA ALA A 61 6.37 -10.16 12.67
C ALA A 61 6.91 -11.16 11.65
N SER A 62 6.15 -12.22 11.39
CA SER A 62 6.49 -13.25 10.41
C SER A 62 6.65 -12.67 9.01
N PHE A 63 5.69 -11.87 8.56
CA PHE A 63 5.75 -11.23 7.24
C PHE A 63 6.95 -10.29 7.10
N LEU A 64 7.27 -9.50 8.13
CA LEU A 64 8.39 -8.57 8.11
C LEU A 64 9.75 -9.22 8.40
N GLY A 65 9.81 -10.53 8.67
CA GLY A 65 11.04 -11.21 9.07
C GLY A 65 11.62 -10.68 10.39
N LYS A 66 10.75 -10.25 11.32
CA LYS A 66 11.14 -9.66 12.61
C LYS A 66 10.78 -10.60 13.77
N PRO A 67 11.46 -10.48 14.93
CA PRO A 67 11.05 -11.16 16.15
C PRO A 67 9.62 -10.77 16.56
N LEU A 68 8.96 -11.64 17.32
CA LEU A 68 7.62 -11.35 17.85
C LEU A 68 7.64 -10.07 18.71
N TYR A 69 6.69 -9.18 18.44
CA TYR A 69 6.56 -7.94 19.18
C TYR A 69 5.99 -8.16 20.59
N ALA A 70 6.67 -7.63 21.61
CA ALA A 70 6.20 -7.68 23.00
C ALA A 70 5.07 -6.66 23.27
N ASP A 71 5.16 -5.48 22.66
CA ASP A 71 4.19 -4.39 22.79
C ASP A 71 2.95 -4.67 21.90
N THR A 72 1.79 -4.12 22.28
CA THR A 72 0.58 -4.09 21.48
C THR A 72 0.54 -2.88 20.53
N ARG A 73 1.44 -1.90 20.71
CA ARG A 73 1.60 -0.76 19.80
C ARG A 73 2.64 -1.08 18.73
N LEU A 74 2.17 -1.41 17.54
CA LEU A 74 3.05 -1.75 16.42
C LEU A 74 3.26 -0.57 15.49
N LYS A 75 4.52 -0.14 15.38
CA LYS A 75 4.96 0.78 14.35
C LYS A 75 5.48 -0.02 13.14
N VAL A 76 4.83 0.17 11.99
CA VAL A 76 5.23 -0.47 10.73
C VAL A 76 5.59 0.61 9.71
N ARG A 77 6.80 0.57 9.17
CA ARG A 77 7.26 1.51 8.13
C ARG A 77 6.84 0.98 6.76
N LEU A 78 6.32 1.84 5.89
CA LEU A 78 5.94 1.44 4.52
C LEU A 78 7.13 0.86 3.75
N LYS A 79 8.33 1.41 3.96
CA LYS A 79 9.58 0.89 3.36
C LYS A 79 9.95 -0.52 3.82
N ASP A 80 9.60 -0.90 5.05
CA ASP A 80 9.85 -2.28 5.52
C ASP A 80 8.86 -3.25 4.86
N VAL A 81 7.62 -2.81 4.63
CA VAL A 81 6.60 -3.58 3.91
C VAL A 81 6.97 -3.75 2.45
N GLU A 82 7.41 -2.68 1.78
CA GLU A 82 7.89 -2.72 0.39
C GLU A 82 8.97 -3.80 0.21
N LYS A 83 10.02 -3.76 1.05
CA LYS A 83 11.09 -4.75 1.01
C LYS A 83 10.59 -6.18 1.23
N ALA A 84 9.65 -6.37 2.16
CA ALA A 84 9.07 -7.68 2.42
C ALA A 84 8.22 -8.20 1.23
N LEU A 85 7.50 -7.31 0.53
CA LEU A 85 6.75 -7.63 -0.69
C LEU A 85 7.69 -7.96 -1.86
N GLU A 86 8.73 -7.15 -2.07
CA GLU A 86 9.75 -7.39 -3.09
C GLU A 86 10.42 -8.76 -2.89
N HIS A 87 10.78 -9.08 -1.65
CA HIS A 87 11.44 -10.34 -1.31
C HIS A 87 10.52 -11.55 -1.39
N SER A 88 9.29 -11.45 -0.87
CA SER A 88 8.42 -12.62 -0.66
C SER A 88 7.42 -12.86 -1.79
N PHE A 89 7.06 -11.81 -2.52
CA PHE A 89 6.02 -11.86 -3.56
C PHE A 89 6.52 -11.34 -4.91
N GLN A 90 7.67 -10.67 -4.98
CA GLN A 90 8.18 -10.03 -6.20
C GLN A 90 7.20 -8.98 -6.76
N CYS A 91 6.57 -8.20 -5.86
CA CYS A 91 5.69 -7.09 -6.21
C CYS A 91 5.95 -5.86 -5.34
N THR A 92 5.41 -4.73 -5.76
CA THR A 92 5.51 -3.47 -5.01
C THR A 92 4.33 -3.23 -4.08
N LEU A 93 4.45 -2.33 -3.10
CA LEU A 93 3.31 -1.93 -2.26
C LEU A 93 2.13 -1.39 -3.08
N PRO A 94 2.32 -0.52 -4.09
CA PRO A 94 1.23 -0.10 -4.96
C PRO A 94 0.56 -1.26 -5.70
N ASP A 95 1.31 -2.25 -6.19
CA ASP A 95 0.73 -3.40 -6.90
C ASP A 95 -0.18 -4.21 -5.98
N MET A 96 0.27 -4.48 -4.75
CA MET A 96 -0.52 -5.14 -3.73
C MET A 96 -1.77 -4.32 -3.36
N LEU A 97 -1.64 -3.01 -3.15
CA LEU A 97 -2.77 -2.14 -2.77
C LEU A 97 -3.82 -2.04 -3.87
N ARG A 98 -3.44 -1.93 -5.15
CA ARG A 98 -4.39 -1.92 -6.29
C ARG A 98 -5.17 -3.24 -6.35
N ALA A 99 -4.48 -4.36 -6.11
CA ALA A 99 -5.12 -5.67 -6.13
C ALA A 99 -6.01 -5.91 -4.90
N HIS A 100 -5.65 -5.39 -3.73
CA HIS A 100 -6.41 -5.56 -2.49
C HIS A 100 -7.64 -4.65 -2.39
N PHE A 101 -7.61 -3.47 -3.03
CA PHE A 101 -8.72 -2.52 -3.07
C PHE A 101 -9.10 -2.18 -4.51
N PRO A 102 -9.65 -3.13 -5.29
CA PRO A 102 -9.91 -2.94 -6.73
C PRO A 102 -10.91 -1.82 -7.01
N ASP A 103 -11.86 -1.58 -6.10
CA ASP A 103 -12.88 -0.54 -6.22
C ASP A 103 -12.42 0.82 -5.70
N LYS A 104 -11.19 0.92 -5.16
CA LYS A 104 -10.65 2.18 -4.63
C LYS A 104 -9.49 2.65 -5.49
N GLU A 105 -9.63 3.84 -6.03
CA GLU A 105 -8.58 4.44 -6.82
C GLU A 105 -7.37 4.79 -5.94
N LEU A 106 -6.16 4.48 -6.43
CA LEU A 106 -4.90 4.93 -5.78
C LEU A 106 -4.53 6.34 -6.23
N VAL A 107 -5.50 7.26 -6.23
CA VAL A 107 -5.18 8.67 -6.50
C VAL A 107 -4.53 9.25 -5.26
N THR A 108 -3.24 9.54 -5.38
CA THR A 108 -2.50 10.18 -4.32
C THR A 108 -3.01 11.62 -4.12
N ARG A 109 -2.89 12.17 -2.91
CA ARG A 109 -3.24 13.59 -2.66
C ARG A 109 -2.45 14.57 -3.54
N ALA A 110 -1.24 14.20 -3.96
CA ALA A 110 -0.45 15.00 -4.88
C ALA A 110 -1.05 14.99 -6.30
N GLN A 111 -1.49 13.83 -6.77
CA GLN A 111 -2.19 13.70 -8.06
C GLN A 111 -3.52 14.47 -8.04
N GLN A 112 -4.32 14.35 -6.97
CA GLN A 112 -5.56 15.13 -6.81
C GLN A 112 -5.32 16.65 -6.87
N ARG A 113 -4.22 17.15 -6.28
CA ARG A 113 -3.88 18.58 -6.36
C ARG A 113 -3.45 19.00 -7.77
N ALA A 114 -2.71 18.15 -8.48
CA ALA A 114 -2.30 18.42 -9.85
C ALA A 114 -3.52 18.46 -10.80
N ASP A 115 -4.42 17.49 -10.67
CA ASP A 115 -5.63 17.41 -11.50
C ASP A 115 -6.55 18.61 -11.25
N HIS A 116 -6.69 19.05 -9.99
CA HIS A 116 -7.49 20.22 -9.66
C HIS A 116 -6.85 21.52 -10.18
N ALA A 117 -5.53 21.64 -10.17
CA ALA A 117 -4.82 22.79 -10.75
C ALA A 117 -4.98 22.85 -12.28
N ILE A 118 -4.90 21.70 -12.95
CA ILE A 118 -5.14 21.57 -14.39
C ILE A 118 -6.58 21.96 -14.73
N TYR A 119 -7.57 21.46 -13.98
CA TYR A 119 -8.97 21.81 -14.17
C TYR A 119 -9.23 23.31 -14.04
N GLN A 120 -8.67 23.96 -13.01
CA GLN A 120 -8.80 25.42 -12.82
C GLN A 120 -8.12 26.22 -13.94
N ALA A 121 -6.98 25.77 -14.43
CA ALA A 121 -6.28 26.40 -15.56
C ALA A 121 -7.11 26.29 -16.85
N HIS A 122 -7.64 25.10 -17.15
CA HIS A 122 -8.52 24.90 -18.31
C HIS A 122 -9.81 25.71 -18.21
N PHE A 123 -10.43 25.78 -17.04
CA PHE A 123 -11.64 26.58 -16.84
C PHE A 123 -11.37 28.08 -17.00
N ARG A 124 -10.24 28.61 -16.49
CA ARG A 124 -9.86 30.02 -16.69
C ARG A 124 -9.60 30.35 -18.16
N SER A 125 -8.93 29.47 -18.90
CA SER A 125 -8.66 29.68 -20.33
C SER A 125 -9.90 29.57 -21.20
N ALA A 126 -10.95 28.88 -20.75
CA ALA A 126 -12.23 28.79 -21.47
C ALA A 126 -13.15 30.02 -21.25
N LEU A 127 -12.81 30.89 -20.29
CA LEU A 127 -13.55 32.12 -19.95
C LEU A 127 -12.87 33.40 -20.45
N SER A 128 -11.73 33.30 -21.14
CA SER A 128 -11.02 34.41 -21.81
C SER A 128 -11.22 34.35 -23.32
#